data_AF-A0AAU2KMI3-F1
#
_entry.id   AF-A0AAU2KMI3-F1
#
_cell.length_a   1.000
_cell.length_b   1.000
_cell.length_c   1.000
_cell.angle_alpha   90.00
_cell.angle_beta   90.00
_cell.angle_gamma   90.00
#
_symmetry.space_group_name_H-M   'P 1'
#
loop_
_entity.id
_entity.type
_entity.pdbx_description
1 polymer ?
#
loop_
_entity_poly.entity_id
_entity_poly.type
_entity_poly.pdbx_seq_one_letter_code
_entity_poly.pdbx_strand_id
1 'polypeptide(L)'
;MSRSRRTCSPANGRTGPPFSTTTSPTWTTAGTRAAPTPGNFWEEILPLGYKGSYQRVRAYLHDKRTSPRPVTARPPSPRRVAGWILRRPDTLTESEQIQLKSVRTHCPELDALTRHVRSFATMLTERQGERLPDWLDAVRQDDLPSLHTLAAGIDRDRDAVIAGLTLPWNSGVVEGHVNRIKMLKRQMFGRAGFHLLRKRVLLAP
;
A
#
# COMPACT_ATOMS: atom_id res chain seq x y z
N MET A 1 -3.59 -73.32 -18.79
CA MET A 1 -2.86 -72.51 -19.81
C MET A 1 -3.80 -71.36 -20.19
N SER A 2 -3.54 -70.07 -20.10
CA SER A 2 -2.32 -69.26 -20.02
C SER A 2 -2.66 -67.97 -19.25
N ARG A 3 -1.83 -67.60 -18.26
CA ARG A 3 -1.85 -66.30 -17.58
C ARG A 3 -1.18 -65.28 -18.50
N SER A 4 -1.93 -64.29 -18.97
CA SER A 4 -1.36 -63.12 -19.64
C SER A 4 -0.74 -62.19 -18.59
N ARG A 5 0.59 -62.23 -18.47
CA ARG A 5 1.37 -61.24 -17.73
C ARG A 5 1.48 -60.00 -18.61
N ARG A 6 0.75 -58.93 -18.26
CA ARG A 6 1.13 -57.58 -18.69
C ARG A 6 2.34 -57.15 -17.86
N THR A 7 3.49 -57.13 -18.50
CA THR A 7 4.72 -56.52 -17.99
C THR A 7 4.54 -54.99 -18.00
N CYS A 8 4.40 -54.38 -16.83
CA CYS A 8 4.54 -52.93 -16.70
C CYS A 8 6.04 -52.59 -16.69
N SER A 9 6.46 -51.87 -17.73
CA SER A 9 7.75 -51.18 -17.81
C SER A 9 7.83 -50.06 -16.76
N PRO A 10 8.99 -49.78 -16.14
CA PRO A 10 9.12 -48.74 -15.13
C PRO A 10 9.19 -47.37 -15.81
N ALA A 11 8.04 -46.70 -15.95
CA ALA A 11 8.01 -45.29 -16.28
C ALA A 11 8.52 -44.49 -15.07
N ASN A 12 9.78 -44.06 -15.15
CA ASN A 12 10.46 -43.23 -14.18
C ASN A 12 9.89 -41.79 -14.24
N GLY A 13 8.66 -41.63 -13.73
CA GLY A 13 7.94 -40.36 -13.68
C GLY A 13 8.28 -39.55 -12.42
N ARG A 14 8.62 -38.27 -12.60
CA ARG A 14 8.79 -37.29 -11.52
C ARG A 14 7.46 -37.01 -10.82
N THR A 15 7.02 -37.88 -9.92
CA THR A 15 5.88 -37.61 -9.02
C THR A 15 6.40 -36.98 -7.72
N GLY A 16 6.34 -35.66 -7.62
CA GLY A 16 6.46 -34.95 -6.35
C GLY A 16 5.27 -35.26 -5.41
N PRO A 17 5.31 -34.84 -4.13
CA PRO A 17 4.17 -34.99 -3.24
C PRO A 17 2.92 -34.32 -3.85
N PRO A 18 1.71 -34.91 -3.68
CA PRO A 18 0.51 -34.55 -4.45
C PRO A 18 -0.08 -33.16 -4.14
N PHE A 19 0.51 -32.41 -3.21
CA PHE A 19 -0.01 -31.13 -2.73
C PHE A 19 0.84 -29.96 -3.25
N SER A 20 0.82 -29.73 -4.57
CA SER A 20 1.39 -28.52 -5.18
C SER A 20 0.39 -27.37 -5.32
N THR A 21 -0.88 -27.56 -4.95
CA THR A 21 -1.92 -26.53 -5.01
C THR A 21 -2.89 -26.69 -3.85
N THR A 22 -3.10 -25.63 -3.08
CA THR A 22 -4.26 -25.45 -2.17
C THR A 22 -4.23 -26.22 -0.84
N THR A 23 -3.22 -25.98 0.00
CA THR A 23 -3.43 -26.01 1.47
C THR A 23 -2.43 -25.04 2.10
N SER A 24 -2.92 -23.94 2.66
CA SER A 24 -2.07 -22.99 3.37
C SER A 24 -1.48 -23.68 4.61
N PRO A 25 -0.16 -23.65 4.82
CA PRO A 25 0.45 -24.33 5.96
C PRO A 25 0.01 -23.71 7.31
N THR A 26 -0.25 -24.57 8.30
CA THR A 26 -0.67 -24.19 9.66
C THR A 26 0.39 -23.42 10.46
N TRP A 27 1.63 -23.33 9.96
CA TRP A 27 2.74 -22.54 10.55
C TRP A 27 2.52 -21.01 10.51
N THR A 28 1.38 -20.55 9.99
CA THR A 28 1.04 -19.12 9.88
C THR A 28 0.42 -18.54 11.17
N THR A 29 0.02 -19.37 12.14
CA THR A 29 -0.75 -18.89 13.31
C THR A 29 0.10 -18.37 14.48
N ALA A 30 1.42 -18.46 14.45
CA ALA A 30 2.26 -18.03 15.57
C ALA A 30 3.46 -17.16 15.15
N GLY A 31 3.21 -16.01 14.53
CA GLY A 31 4.07 -14.81 14.55
C GLY A 31 5.52 -14.91 14.02
N THR A 32 6.02 -16.09 13.68
CA THR A 32 7.40 -16.32 13.26
C THR A 32 7.39 -16.93 11.87
N ARG A 33 7.80 -16.15 10.88
CA ARG A 33 7.85 -16.55 9.48
C ARG A 33 9.07 -17.46 9.24
N ALA A 34 9.16 -18.59 9.94
CA ALA A 34 10.21 -19.58 9.76
C ALA A 34 9.80 -20.58 8.66
N ALA A 35 10.70 -20.85 7.71
CA ALA A 35 10.44 -21.85 6.68
C ALA A 35 10.32 -23.26 7.30
N PRO A 36 9.33 -24.09 6.89
CA PRO A 36 9.09 -25.39 7.51
C PRO A 36 10.32 -26.28 7.38
N THR A 37 10.77 -26.87 8.49
CA THR A 37 11.86 -27.86 8.50
C THR A 37 11.38 -29.18 7.90
N PRO A 38 12.28 -30.00 7.32
CA PRO A 38 11.90 -31.28 6.73
C PRO A 38 11.16 -32.24 7.68
N GLY A 39 11.50 -32.21 8.98
CA GLY A 39 10.81 -33.01 10.01
C GLY A 39 9.38 -32.56 10.24
N ASN A 40 9.16 -31.27 10.47
CA ASN A 40 7.84 -30.70 10.72
C ASN A 40 6.88 -30.92 9.53
N PHE A 41 7.37 -30.72 8.31
CA PHE A 41 6.57 -30.95 7.10
C PHE A 41 6.30 -32.44 6.86
N TRP A 42 7.21 -33.33 7.26
CA TRP A 42 7.02 -34.79 7.19
C TRP A 42 5.94 -35.28 8.15
N GLU A 43 5.94 -34.79 9.39
CA GLU A 43 4.93 -35.11 10.39
C GLU A 43 3.53 -34.63 9.99
N GLU A 44 3.45 -33.52 9.25
CA GLU A 44 2.18 -32.95 8.75
C GLU A 44 1.58 -33.75 7.58
N ILE A 45 2.41 -34.32 6.69
CA ILE A 45 1.92 -35.04 5.49
C ILE A 45 1.64 -36.53 5.72
N LEU A 46 2.19 -37.12 6.80
CA LEU A 46 1.93 -38.51 7.17
C LEU A 46 0.45 -38.78 7.48
N PRO A 47 -0.24 -37.97 8.31
CA PRO A 47 -1.68 -38.09 8.55
C PRO A 47 -2.53 -37.87 7.29
N LEU A 48 -2.01 -37.11 6.31
CA LEU A 48 -2.67 -36.83 5.03
C LEU A 48 -2.54 -37.98 4.03
N GLY A 49 -2.02 -39.15 4.46
CA GLY A 49 -1.96 -40.36 3.65
C GLY A 49 -0.76 -40.44 2.70
N TYR A 50 0.29 -39.64 2.93
CA TYR A 50 1.50 -39.71 2.12
C TYR A 50 2.24 -41.04 2.32
N LYS A 51 2.36 -41.83 1.24
CA LYS A 51 3.05 -43.14 1.24
C LYS A 51 4.49 -43.09 0.71
N GLY A 52 5.04 -41.90 0.47
CA GLY A 52 6.41 -41.73 -0.02
C GLY A 52 7.45 -41.73 1.09
N SER A 53 8.72 -41.64 0.73
CA SER A 53 9.82 -41.64 1.71
C SER A 53 10.15 -40.24 2.23
N TYR A 54 10.65 -40.17 3.47
CA TYR A 54 11.19 -38.94 4.07
C TYR A 54 12.26 -38.29 3.18
N GLN A 55 13.09 -39.09 2.51
CA GLN A 55 14.11 -38.57 1.59
C GLN A 55 13.52 -37.83 0.38
N ARG A 56 12.36 -38.24 -0.15
CA ARG A 56 11.68 -37.51 -1.23
C ARG A 56 11.17 -36.16 -0.76
N VAL A 57 10.70 -36.09 0.49
CA VAL A 57 10.19 -34.87 1.10
C VAL A 57 11.33 -33.91 1.40
N ARG A 58 12.44 -34.43 1.92
CA ARG A 58 13.69 -33.67 2.09
C ARG A 58 14.22 -33.16 0.76
N ALA A 59 14.25 -33.99 -0.30
CA ALA A 59 14.70 -33.59 -1.63
C ALA A 59 13.77 -32.54 -2.25
N TYR A 60 12.45 -32.67 -2.08
CA TYR A 60 11.46 -31.69 -2.54
C TYR A 60 11.63 -30.34 -1.83
N LEU A 61 11.79 -30.34 -0.51
CA LEU A 61 12.02 -29.11 0.25
C LEU A 61 13.37 -28.49 -0.07
N HIS A 62 14.40 -29.31 -0.29
CA HIS A 62 15.70 -28.84 -0.75
C HIS A 62 15.56 -28.15 -2.10
N ASP A 63 14.96 -28.83 -3.09
CA ASP A 63 14.69 -28.29 -4.43
C ASP A 63 13.89 -26.99 -4.37
N LYS A 64 12.83 -26.90 -3.55
CA LYS A 64 12.05 -25.66 -3.39
C LYS A 64 12.82 -24.53 -2.71
N ARG A 65 13.80 -24.84 -1.87
CA ARG A 65 14.67 -23.85 -1.20
C ARG A 65 15.83 -23.40 -2.09
N THR A 66 16.38 -24.29 -2.91
CA THR A 66 17.49 -24.01 -3.82
C THR A 66 17.05 -23.59 -5.22
N SER A 67 15.80 -23.84 -5.58
CA SER A 67 15.21 -23.32 -6.81
C SER A 67 15.33 -21.80 -6.80
N PRO A 68 15.83 -21.18 -7.89
CA PRO A 68 15.81 -19.75 -8.02
C PRO A 68 14.38 -19.26 -7.79
N ARG A 69 14.18 -18.40 -6.79
CA ARG A 69 12.91 -17.69 -6.67
C ARG A 69 12.66 -17.01 -8.02
N PRO A 70 11.46 -17.14 -8.63
CA PRO A 70 11.16 -16.32 -9.80
C PRO A 70 11.46 -14.88 -9.42
N VAL A 71 12.19 -14.17 -10.28
CA VAL A 71 12.51 -12.75 -10.07
C VAL A 71 11.20 -11.98 -10.24
N THR A 72 10.32 -12.05 -9.25
CA THR A 72 9.13 -11.22 -9.18
C THR A 72 9.63 -9.83 -8.86
N ALA A 73 9.35 -8.87 -9.75
CA ALA A 73 9.64 -7.47 -9.49
C ALA A 73 9.15 -7.10 -8.09
N ARG A 74 10.04 -6.50 -7.29
CA ARG A 74 9.70 -6.13 -5.91
C ARG A 74 8.47 -5.21 -5.95
N PRO A 75 7.42 -5.46 -5.15
CA PRO A 75 6.27 -4.59 -5.12
C PRO A 75 6.71 -3.16 -4.74
N PRO A 76 6.04 -2.13 -5.30
CA PRO A 76 6.36 -0.75 -4.97
C PRO A 76 6.12 -0.49 -3.48
N SER A 77 6.92 0.42 -2.90
CA SER A 77 6.74 0.79 -1.50
C SER A 77 5.46 1.62 -1.31
N PRO A 78 4.84 1.60 -0.12
CA PRO A 78 3.64 2.40 0.16
C PRO A 78 3.83 3.90 -0.13
N ARG A 79 5.02 4.44 0.21
CA ARG A 79 5.38 5.84 -0.11
C ARG A 79 5.40 6.12 -1.61
N ARG A 80 5.86 5.14 -2.40
CA ARG A 80 5.92 5.27 -3.87
C ARG A 80 4.52 5.26 -4.46
N VAL A 81 3.65 4.35 -4.00
CA VAL A 81 2.24 4.30 -4.42
C VAL A 81 1.50 5.58 -4.04
N ALA A 82 1.65 6.06 -2.80
CA ALA A 82 1.06 7.33 -2.37
C ALA A 82 1.56 8.50 -3.21
N GLY A 83 2.87 8.54 -3.53
CA GLY A 83 3.45 9.54 -4.41
C GLY A 83 2.84 9.53 -5.82
N TRP A 84 2.53 8.36 -6.38
CA TRP A 84 1.85 8.26 -7.67
C TRP A 84 0.39 8.70 -7.61
N ILE A 85 -0.33 8.37 -6.54
CA ILE A 85 -1.74 8.76 -6.35
C ILE A 85 -1.88 10.28 -6.25
N LEU A 86 -0.95 10.95 -5.58
CA LEU A 86 -0.97 12.40 -5.34
C LEU A 86 -0.44 13.24 -6.52
N ARG A 87 0.14 12.62 -7.54
CA ARG A 87 0.62 13.31 -8.75
C ARG A 87 -0.46 13.36 -9.83
N ARG A 88 -0.35 14.36 -10.71
CA ARG A 88 -1.19 14.42 -11.91
C ARG A 88 -0.96 13.15 -12.75
N PRO A 89 -2.02 12.48 -13.24
CA PRO A 89 -1.88 11.26 -14.03
C PRO A 89 -0.93 11.42 -15.22
N ASP A 90 -0.97 12.59 -15.86
CA ASP A 90 -0.20 12.89 -17.08
C ASP A 90 1.30 13.05 -16.84
N THR A 91 1.73 13.19 -15.58
CA THR A 91 3.15 13.32 -15.23
C THR A 91 3.79 11.99 -14.80
N LEU A 92 3.00 10.91 -14.74
CA LEU A 92 3.48 9.56 -14.48
C LEU A 92 4.05 8.95 -15.75
N THR A 93 5.22 8.31 -15.64
CA THR A 93 5.76 7.52 -16.75
C THR A 93 4.86 6.32 -17.03
N GLU A 94 4.89 5.80 -18.26
CA GLU A 94 4.10 4.62 -18.65
C GLU A 94 4.33 3.43 -17.70
N SER A 95 5.59 3.21 -17.30
CA SER A 95 5.95 2.16 -16.34
C SER A 95 5.27 2.33 -14.98
N GLU A 96 5.15 3.57 -14.49
CA GLU A 96 4.50 3.88 -13.22
C GLU A 96 2.98 3.78 -13.33
N GLN A 97 2.40 4.16 -14.47
CA GLN A 97 0.98 3.99 -14.74
C GLN A 97 0.60 2.50 -14.73
N ILE A 98 1.40 1.65 -15.38
CA ILE A 98 1.20 0.19 -15.38
C ILE A 98 1.31 -0.37 -13.95
N GLN A 99 2.33 0.06 -13.19
CA GLN A 99 2.51 -0.40 -11.81
C GLN A 99 1.36 0.05 -10.90
N LEU A 100 0.93 1.31 -10.99
CA LEU A 100 -0.20 1.83 -10.22
C LEU A 100 -1.51 1.12 -10.61
N LYS A 101 -1.73 0.86 -11.90
CA LYS A 101 -2.90 0.10 -12.38
C LYS A 101 -2.91 -1.31 -11.80
N SER A 102 -1.76 -2.00 -11.83
CA SER A 102 -1.62 -3.32 -11.21
C SER A 102 -1.96 -3.29 -9.71
N VAL A 103 -1.42 -2.33 -8.96
CA VAL A 103 -1.72 -2.19 -7.52
C VAL A 103 -3.22 -1.98 -7.28
N ARG A 104 -3.87 -1.12 -8.06
CA ARG A 104 -5.32 -0.85 -7.96
C ARG A 104 -6.17 -2.07 -8.30
N THR A 105 -5.79 -2.88 -9.29
CA THR A 105 -6.52 -4.12 -9.62
C THR A 105 -6.49 -5.14 -8.48
N HIS A 106 -5.42 -5.18 -7.69
CA HIS A 106 -5.27 -6.14 -6.59
C HIS A 106 -5.87 -5.65 -5.26
N CYS A 107 -6.22 -4.37 -5.13
CA CYS A 107 -6.73 -3.78 -3.89
C CYS A 107 -7.85 -2.77 -4.22
N PRO A 108 -9.13 -3.21 -4.17
CA PRO A 108 -10.29 -2.36 -4.44
C PRO A 108 -10.36 -1.10 -3.57
N GLU A 109 -9.89 -1.19 -2.32
CA GLU A 109 -9.84 -0.07 -1.37
C GLU A 109 -8.88 1.02 -1.86
N LEU A 110 -7.71 0.63 -2.41
CA LEU A 110 -6.78 1.58 -3.01
C LEU A 110 -7.31 2.17 -4.32
N ASP A 111 -8.12 1.42 -5.07
CA ASP A 111 -8.80 1.93 -6.25
C ASP A 111 -9.80 3.05 -5.88
N ALA A 112 -10.67 2.77 -4.91
CA ALA A 112 -11.64 3.73 -4.37
C ALA A 112 -10.93 4.96 -3.79
N LEU A 113 -9.89 4.77 -2.99
CA LEU A 113 -9.07 5.86 -2.44
C LEU A 113 -8.47 6.72 -3.56
N THR A 114 -7.90 6.09 -4.59
CA THR A 114 -7.29 6.81 -5.72
C THR A 114 -8.33 7.67 -6.45
N ARG A 115 -9.54 7.14 -6.65
CA ARG A 115 -10.65 7.89 -7.25
C ARG A 115 -11.04 9.11 -6.42
N HIS A 116 -11.21 8.95 -5.11
CA HIS A 116 -11.56 10.05 -4.20
C HIS A 116 -10.50 11.13 -4.14
N VAL A 117 -9.22 10.74 -4.02
CA VAL A 117 -8.09 11.70 -4.00
C VAL A 117 -8.02 12.49 -5.30
N ARG A 118 -8.16 11.82 -6.45
CA ARG A 118 -8.13 12.49 -7.76
C ARG A 118 -9.33 13.43 -7.94
N SER A 119 -10.53 13.00 -7.58
CA SER A 119 -11.72 13.84 -7.64
C SER A 119 -11.60 15.08 -6.74
N PHE A 120 -11.04 14.93 -5.54
CA PHE A 120 -10.79 16.03 -4.62
C PHE A 120 -9.73 16.99 -5.17
N ALA A 121 -8.65 16.48 -5.75
CA ALA A 121 -7.61 17.29 -6.37
C ALA A 121 -8.14 18.11 -7.56
N THR A 122 -9.02 17.53 -8.38
CA THR A 122 -9.74 18.27 -9.45
C THR A 122 -10.58 19.38 -8.84
N MET A 123 -11.41 19.08 -7.84
CA MET A 123 -12.25 20.07 -7.15
C MET A 123 -11.43 21.25 -6.59
N LEU A 124 -10.29 20.94 -5.98
CA LEU A 124 -9.35 21.95 -5.46
C LEU A 124 -8.70 22.79 -6.56
N THR A 125 -8.32 22.17 -7.67
CA THR A 125 -7.63 22.86 -8.78
C THR A 125 -8.58 23.72 -9.62
N GLU A 126 -9.80 23.23 -9.84
CA GLU A 126 -10.85 23.87 -10.64
C GLU A 126 -11.75 24.78 -9.80
N ARG A 127 -11.51 24.84 -8.49
CA ARG A 127 -12.23 25.66 -7.51
C ARG A 127 -13.74 25.40 -7.39
N GLN A 128 -14.10 24.13 -7.40
CA GLN A 128 -15.48 23.65 -7.43
C GLN A 128 -16.01 23.32 -6.03
N GLY A 129 -15.97 24.30 -5.11
CA GLY A 129 -16.39 24.09 -3.72
C GLY A 129 -17.84 23.62 -3.57
N GLU A 130 -18.70 23.93 -4.53
CA GLU A 130 -20.10 23.46 -4.59
C GLU A 130 -20.22 21.93 -4.69
N ARG A 131 -19.20 21.23 -5.19
CA ARG A 131 -19.18 19.76 -5.33
C ARG A 131 -18.74 19.03 -4.07
N LEU A 132 -18.31 19.76 -3.03
CA LEU A 132 -17.85 19.16 -1.78
C LEU A 132 -18.88 18.24 -1.11
N PRO A 133 -20.19 18.58 -1.05
CA PRO A 133 -21.19 17.73 -0.39
C PRO A 133 -21.30 16.37 -1.08
N ASP A 134 -21.42 16.36 -2.41
CA ASP A 134 -21.50 15.13 -3.21
C ASP A 134 -20.24 14.27 -3.05
N TRP A 135 -19.07 14.90 -2.94
CA TRP A 135 -17.81 14.20 -2.68
C TRP A 135 -17.79 13.56 -1.29
N LEU A 136 -18.26 14.25 -0.25
CA LEU A 136 -18.36 13.70 1.11
C LEU A 136 -19.31 12.51 1.15
N ASP A 137 -20.44 12.59 0.45
CA ASP A 137 -21.40 11.49 0.36
C ASP A 137 -20.81 10.29 -0.38
N ALA A 138 -20.11 10.52 -1.50
CA ALA A 138 -19.41 9.46 -2.21
C ALA A 138 -18.34 8.78 -1.34
N VAL A 139 -17.61 9.53 -0.50
CA VAL A 139 -16.61 8.97 0.43
C VAL A 139 -17.27 8.07 1.48
N ARG A 140 -18.46 8.43 1.95
CA ARG A 140 -19.22 7.65 2.96
C ARG A 140 -19.76 6.32 2.42
N GLN A 141 -19.94 6.20 1.09
CA GLN A 141 -20.41 4.96 0.46
C GLN A 141 -19.33 3.88 0.32
N ASP A 142 -18.05 4.26 0.31
CA ASP A 142 -16.93 3.31 0.26
C ASP A 142 -16.42 2.99 1.66
N ASP A 143 -16.01 1.74 1.90
CA ASP A 143 -15.44 1.30 3.18
C ASP A 143 -13.97 1.75 3.34
N LEU A 144 -13.78 3.04 3.65
CA LEU A 144 -12.47 3.66 3.83
C LEU A 144 -12.39 4.40 5.18
N PRO A 145 -12.21 3.70 6.31
CA PRO A 145 -12.29 4.29 7.66
C PRO A 145 -11.37 5.49 7.88
N SER A 146 -10.14 5.43 7.34
CA SER A 146 -9.18 6.53 7.41
C SER A 146 -9.67 7.78 6.65
N LEU A 147 -10.38 7.59 5.53
CA LEU A 147 -10.93 8.68 4.72
C LEU A 147 -12.21 9.23 5.33
N HIS A 148 -13.01 8.39 6.01
CA HIS A 148 -14.19 8.84 6.78
C HIS A 148 -13.81 9.80 7.90
N THR A 149 -12.68 9.54 8.58
CA THR A 149 -12.17 10.44 9.62
C THR A 149 -11.82 11.82 9.04
N LEU A 150 -11.20 11.86 7.84
CA LEU A 150 -10.93 13.11 7.13
C LEU A 150 -12.24 13.80 6.72
N ALA A 151 -13.20 13.06 6.16
CA ALA A 151 -14.50 13.58 5.75
C ALA A 151 -15.26 14.20 6.92
N ALA A 152 -15.26 13.57 8.09
CA ALA A 152 -15.86 14.12 9.30
C ALA A 152 -15.15 15.39 9.78
N GLY A 153 -13.83 15.50 9.58
CA GLY A 153 -13.09 16.73 9.85
C GLY A 153 -13.50 17.87 8.91
N ILE A 154 -13.58 17.58 7.61
CA ILE A 154 -14.02 18.53 6.59
C ILE A 154 -15.45 19.00 6.84
N ASP A 155 -16.35 18.08 7.21
CA ASP A 155 -17.77 18.38 7.42
C ASP A 155 -17.99 19.32 8.61
N ARG A 156 -17.15 19.23 9.66
CA ARG A 156 -17.18 20.17 10.80
C ARG A 156 -16.84 21.60 10.40
N ASP A 157 -15.95 21.78 9.42
CA ASP A 157 -15.48 23.08 8.93
C ASP A 157 -16.03 23.38 7.51
N ARG A 158 -17.19 22.80 7.15
CA ARG A 158 -17.71 22.75 5.78
C ARG A 158 -17.72 24.10 5.07
N ASP A 159 -18.29 25.13 5.68
CA ASP A 159 -18.40 26.46 5.06
C ASP A 159 -17.01 27.07 4.78
N ALA A 160 -16.07 26.88 5.70
CA ALA A 160 -14.70 27.35 5.53
C ALA A 160 -13.97 26.57 4.42
N VAL A 161 -14.21 25.26 4.32
CA VAL A 161 -13.63 24.43 3.25
C VAL A 161 -14.24 24.78 1.90
N ILE A 162 -15.56 24.97 1.80
CA ILE A 162 -16.21 25.44 0.56
C ILE A 162 -15.62 26.78 0.14
N ALA A 163 -15.52 27.75 1.07
CA ALA A 163 -14.91 29.04 0.77
C ALA A 163 -13.45 28.89 0.32
N GLY A 164 -12.67 28.01 0.95
CA GLY A 164 -11.28 27.73 0.57
C GLY A 164 -11.14 27.02 -0.78
N LEU A 165 -12.15 26.26 -1.20
CA LEU A 165 -12.20 25.62 -2.51
C LEU A 165 -12.69 26.60 -3.58
N THR A 166 -13.58 27.54 -3.28
CA THR A 166 -14.19 28.42 -4.30
C THR A 166 -13.43 29.73 -4.50
N LEU A 167 -12.94 30.35 -3.42
CA LEU A 167 -12.38 31.69 -3.47
C LEU A 167 -10.94 31.70 -4.03
N PRO A 168 -10.49 32.80 -4.66
CA PRO A 168 -9.12 32.93 -5.12
C PRO A 168 -8.10 33.15 -4.00
N TRP A 169 -8.58 33.43 -2.78
CA TRP A 169 -7.76 33.77 -1.63
C TRP A 169 -7.11 32.54 -1.03
N ASN A 170 -5.82 32.61 -0.76
CA ASN A 170 -5.09 31.56 -0.05
C ASN A 170 -4.27 32.19 1.10
N SER A 171 -4.02 31.39 2.13
CA SER A 171 -3.22 31.81 3.28
C SER A 171 -1.71 31.79 3.02
N GLY A 172 -1.24 31.48 1.81
CA GLY A 172 0.17 31.18 1.54
C GLY A 172 1.12 32.33 1.88
N VAL A 173 0.76 33.57 1.51
CA VAL A 173 1.55 34.77 1.83
C VAL A 173 1.59 35.03 3.34
N VAL A 174 0.45 34.88 4.01
CA VAL A 174 0.32 35.06 5.46
C VAL A 174 1.12 34.00 6.20
N GLU A 175 1.02 32.73 5.80
CA GLU A 175 1.80 31.62 6.33
C GLU A 175 3.30 31.82 6.11
N GLY A 176 3.70 32.36 4.95
CA GLY A 176 5.08 32.74 4.67
C GLY A 176 5.61 33.76 5.68
N HIS A 177 4.84 34.83 5.94
CA HIS A 177 5.19 35.82 6.96
C HIS A 177 5.25 35.22 8.37
N VAL A 178 4.28 34.38 8.74
CA VAL A 178 4.27 33.69 10.04
C VAL A 178 5.50 32.79 10.18
N ASN A 179 5.89 32.07 9.12
CA ASN A 179 7.07 31.22 9.13
C ASN A 179 8.37 32.02 9.24
N ARG A 180 8.48 33.16 8.53
CA ARG A 180 9.62 34.10 8.69
C ARG A 180 9.73 34.59 10.12
N ILE A 181 8.62 35.00 10.74
CA ILE A 181 8.60 35.47 12.14
C ILE A 181 8.99 34.34 13.10
N LYS A 182 8.45 33.13 12.91
CA LYS A 182 8.82 31.94 13.70
C LYS A 182 10.31 31.62 13.58
N MET A 183 10.87 31.72 12.38
CA MET A 183 12.30 31.53 12.12
C MET A 183 13.15 32.57 12.87
N LEU A 184 12.82 33.86 12.76
CA LEU A 184 13.51 34.92 13.50
C LEU A 184 13.45 34.71 15.02
N LYS A 185 12.28 34.31 15.54
CA LYS A 185 12.11 34.00 16.96
C LYS A 185 12.98 32.79 17.39
N ARG A 186 13.10 31.76 16.54
CA ARG A 186 13.97 30.58 16.79
C ARG A 186 15.45 30.93 16.77
N GLN A 187 15.90 31.77 15.84
CA GLN A 187 17.28 32.30 15.81
C GLN A 187 17.63 33.08 17.08
N MET A 188 16.63 33.61 17.78
CA MET A 188 16.78 34.38 19.01
C MET A 188 16.43 33.56 20.26
N PHE A 189 16.48 32.23 20.15
CA PHE A 189 16.21 31.28 21.25
C PHE A 189 14.87 31.52 21.96
N GLY A 190 13.86 32.03 21.25
CA GLY A 190 12.54 32.31 21.81
C GLY A 190 12.45 33.59 22.66
N ARG A 191 13.56 34.31 22.89
CA ARG A 191 13.64 35.45 23.80
C ARG A 191 13.18 36.78 23.19
N ALA A 192 12.84 36.79 21.90
CA ALA A 192 12.39 37.99 21.22
C ALA A 192 10.92 38.30 21.52
N GLY A 193 10.68 39.37 22.30
CA GLY A 193 9.37 39.98 22.48
C GLY A 193 8.93 40.81 21.26
N PHE A 194 7.70 41.33 21.27
CA PHE A 194 7.10 42.02 20.13
C PHE A 194 7.95 43.19 19.60
N HIS A 195 8.45 44.07 20.47
CA HIS A 195 9.27 45.22 20.06
C HIS A 195 10.55 44.82 19.33
N LEU A 196 11.20 43.74 19.77
CA LEU A 196 12.44 43.25 19.18
C LEU A 196 12.18 42.54 17.84
N LEU A 197 11.10 41.76 17.76
CA LEU A 197 10.65 41.16 16.50
C LEU A 197 10.26 42.24 15.48
N ARG A 198 9.51 43.27 15.89
CA ARG A 198 9.13 44.40 15.03
C ARG A 198 10.37 45.10 14.46
N LYS A 199 11.36 45.41 15.31
CA LYS A 199 12.62 46.02 14.86
C LYS A 199 13.34 45.14 13.84
N ARG A 200 13.45 43.82 14.08
CA ARG A 200 14.10 42.91 13.13
C ARG A 200 13.37 42.74 11.81
N VAL A 201 12.04 42.68 11.82
CA VAL A 201 11.24 42.51 10.60
C VAL A 201 11.23 43.77 9.75
N LEU A 202 11.18 44.96 10.37
CA LEU A 202 11.09 46.23 9.65
C LEU A 202 12.44 46.81 9.23
N LEU A 203 13.54 46.48 9.94
CA LEU A 203 14.87 47.09 9.71
C LEU A 203 15.85 46.18 8.96
N ALA A 204 15.52 44.90 8.74
CA ALA A 204 16.35 43.95 7.99
C ALA A 204 15.49 43.27 6.91
N PRO A 205 15.45 43.81 5.67
CA PRO A 205 14.67 43.24 4.57
C PRO A 205 15.05 41.80 4.26
#